data_AF-A0A8D0GX72-F1
#
_entry.id   AF-A0A8D0GX72-F1
#
_cell.length_a   1.000
_cell.length_b   1.000
_cell.length_c   1.000
_cell.angle_alpha   90.00
_cell.angle_beta   90.00
_cell.angle_gamma   90.00
#
_symmetry.space_group_name_H-M   'P 1'
#
loop_
_entity.id
_entity.type
_entity.pdbx_description
1 polymer ?
#
loop_
_entity_poly.entity_id
_entity_poly.type
_entity_poly.pdbx_seq_one_letter_code
_entity_poly.pdbx_strand_id
1 'polypeptide(L)'
;MLQIQRDAATIMQPYFTSNGLVTKALEHAFKLEHIMDLTRLRCLGSLFSMLHQACRNVAQYNANHPDFPMQIDQLERYIQRYLIYAILWSLSGDSRLKMRAELGEYIRRITTVPLPSAPNIPIIDYEVSITGEWAPWQSKVPQIEVETHKVAAPDVVVPTLDTVRHEALLYTWLAEHKPLVLCGPPGSGKTMTLFSALRALPDMEVVGLNFSSATTPELLLKTFDHYCEYRRTPNGVVLAPVQLGKWLVLFCDEINLPDMDKYGTQRVISFIRQMVEHGGFYRTSDQTWVKLERIQFVGACNPPTDPGRKPLSHRFLRHVPVVYVDYPGPASLTQIYGTFNRAMLRLIPSLRTYAEPLTAAMVEFYTMSQERFTQDTQPHYIYSPREMTRWVRGIFEALRPLETLPVEGLIRIWAHEALRLFQDR
;
A
#
# COMPACT_ATOMS: atom_id res chain seq x y z
N MET A 1 17.97 7.29 22.35
CA MET A 1 16.84 7.83 21.55
C MET A 1 16.86 9.36 21.46
N LEU A 2 16.79 10.09 22.58
CA LEU A 2 16.70 11.57 22.55
C LEU A 2 17.87 12.26 21.83
N GLN A 3 19.10 11.77 22.02
CA GLN A 3 20.27 12.33 21.33
C GLN A 3 20.18 12.18 19.80
N ILE A 4 19.86 10.97 19.32
CA ILE A 4 19.65 10.67 17.89
C ILE A 4 18.62 11.65 17.28
N GLN A 5 17.53 11.92 17.99
CA GLN A 5 16.49 12.85 17.54
C GLN A 5 17.00 14.29 17.44
N ARG A 6 17.85 14.75 18.38
CA ARG A 6 18.46 16.09 18.36
C ARG A 6 19.45 16.23 17.20
N ASP A 7 20.26 15.22 16.97
CA ASP A 7 21.25 15.22 15.90
C ASP A 7 20.55 15.22 14.53
N ALA A 8 19.55 14.35 14.36
CA ALA A 8 18.72 14.33 13.15
C ALA A 8 17.99 15.66 12.93
N ALA A 9 17.42 16.28 13.97
CA ALA A 9 16.76 17.57 13.87
C ALA A 9 17.72 18.68 13.41
N THR A 10 18.94 18.70 13.94
CA THR A 10 19.98 19.66 13.55
C THR A 10 20.33 19.51 12.06
N ILE A 11 20.51 18.27 11.59
CA ILE A 11 20.80 17.97 10.17
C ILE A 11 19.63 18.39 9.26
N MET A 12 18.38 18.19 9.69
CA MET A 12 17.20 18.45 8.88
C MET A 12 16.78 19.93 8.84
N GLN A 13 17.11 20.71 9.88
CA GLN A 13 16.64 22.08 10.06
C GLN A 13 16.79 22.98 8.81
N PRO A 14 17.92 22.97 8.06
CA PRO A 14 18.09 23.81 6.88
C PRO A 14 17.04 23.57 5.78
N TYR A 15 16.55 22.33 5.65
CA TYR A 15 15.61 21.92 4.60
C TYR A 15 14.16 22.34 4.88
N PHE A 16 13.83 22.69 6.13
CA PHE A 16 12.49 23.10 6.58
C PHE A 16 12.29 24.62 6.64
N THR A 17 13.31 25.40 6.26
CA THR A 17 13.19 26.87 6.16
C THR A 17 12.17 27.29 5.10
N SER A 18 11.70 28.54 5.11
CA SER A 18 10.66 29.03 4.19
C SER A 18 11.02 28.83 2.71
N ASN A 19 12.31 28.89 2.35
CA ASN A 19 12.82 28.63 1.00
C ASN A 19 13.55 27.28 0.88
N GLY A 20 13.40 26.42 1.89
CA GLY A 20 14.00 25.10 1.99
C GLY A 20 13.38 24.09 1.02
N LEU A 21 14.04 22.95 0.90
CA LEU A 21 13.64 21.86 0.00
C LEU A 21 12.20 21.40 0.24
N VAL A 22 11.79 21.25 1.50
CA VAL A 22 10.47 20.71 1.86
C VAL A 22 9.35 21.64 1.39
N THR A 23 9.49 22.94 1.65
CA THR A 23 8.49 23.95 1.28
C THR A 23 8.35 24.06 -0.23
N LYS A 24 9.48 24.12 -0.96
CA LYS A 24 9.50 24.16 -2.44
C LYS A 24 8.87 22.91 -3.06
N ALA A 25 9.21 21.73 -2.54
CA ALA A 25 8.64 20.47 -3.00
C ALA A 25 7.12 20.42 -2.73
N LEU A 26 6.67 20.89 -1.56
CA LEU A 26 5.25 20.97 -1.22
C LEU A 26 4.48 21.89 -2.16
N GLU A 27 4.99 23.09 -2.44
CA GLU A 27 4.37 24.04 -3.38
C GLU A 27 4.24 23.47 -4.80
N HIS A 28 5.24 22.72 -5.26
CA HIS A 28 5.17 22.04 -6.54
C HIS A 28 4.18 20.87 -6.51
N ALA A 29 4.13 20.08 -5.43
CA ALA A 29 3.24 18.94 -5.29
C ALA A 29 1.75 19.32 -5.36
N PHE A 30 1.36 20.54 -4.94
CA PHE A 30 -0.01 21.06 -5.11
C PHE A 30 -0.43 21.25 -6.57
N LYS A 31 0.52 21.29 -7.52
CA LYS A 31 0.26 21.40 -8.96
C LYS A 31 0.07 20.04 -9.62
N LEU A 32 0.46 18.96 -8.95
CA LEU A 32 0.33 17.60 -9.45
C LEU A 32 -1.07 17.07 -9.17
N GLU A 33 -1.54 16.16 -9.99
CA GLU A 33 -2.81 15.47 -9.78
C GLU A 33 -2.66 14.36 -8.73
N HIS A 34 -3.60 14.32 -7.79
CA HIS A 34 -3.71 13.31 -6.73
C HIS A 34 -5.09 12.69 -6.77
N ILE A 35 -5.22 11.46 -6.29
CA ILE A 35 -6.50 10.76 -6.27
C ILE A 35 -7.45 11.35 -5.22
N MET A 36 -6.90 11.77 -4.08
CA MET A 36 -7.62 12.49 -3.04
C MET A 36 -7.08 13.91 -2.92
N ASP A 37 -7.95 14.89 -2.65
CA ASP A 37 -7.58 16.29 -2.49
C ASP A 37 -6.37 16.49 -1.57
N LEU A 38 -5.31 17.09 -2.11
CA LEU A 38 -4.07 17.30 -1.37
C LEU A 38 -4.22 18.41 -0.35
N THR A 39 -3.85 18.12 0.90
CA THR A 39 -3.84 19.10 1.99
C THR A 39 -2.50 19.09 2.70
N ARG A 40 -2.06 20.25 3.17
CA ARG A 40 -0.74 20.42 3.83
C ARG A 40 -0.54 19.45 4.99
N LEU A 41 -1.56 19.30 5.84
CA LEU A 41 -1.46 18.45 7.03
C LEU A 41 -1.35 16.96 6.69
N ARG A 42 -2.00 16.49 5.62
CA ARG A 42 -1.86 15.11 5.16
C ARG A 42 -0.41 14.84 4.76
N CYS A 43 0.13 15.66 3.88
CA CYS A 43 1.50 15.55 3.39
C CYS A 43 2.54 15.66 4.51
N LEU A 44 2.45 16.70 5.34
CA LEU A 44 3.38 16.90 6.45
C LEU A 44 3.23 15.82 7.51
N GLY A 45 2.01 15.37 7.80
CA GLY A 45 1.73 14.27 8.73
C GLY A 45 2.38 12.95 8.29
N SER A 46 2.32 12.64 6.99
CA SER A 46 3.02 11.52 6.36
C SER A 46 4.53 11.70 6.44
N LEU A 47 5.05 12.87 6.03
CA LEU A 47 6.47 13.19 6.07
C LEU A 47 7.05 13.01 7.47
N PHE A 48 6.43 13.63 8.48
CA PHE A 48 6.89 13.55 9.86
C PHE A 48 6.87 12.12 10.40
N SER A 49 5.85 11.32 10.04
CA SER A 49 5.84 9.91 10.44
C SER A 49 7.01 9.12 9.85
N MET A 50 7.38 9.39 8.60
CA MET A 50 8.54 8.75 7.98
C MET A 50 9.84 9.20 8.63
N LEU A 51 9.98 10.49 9.00
CA LEU A 51 11.17 11.01 9.68
C LEU A 51 11.31 10.48 11.12
N HIS A 52 10.21 10.32 11.83
CA HIS A 52 10.19 9.64 13.12
C HIS A 52 10.62 8.18 12.99
N GLN A 53 10.13 7.46 11.97
CA GLN A 53 10.60 6.11 11.67
C GLN A 53 12.10 6.07 11.32
N ALA A 54 12.63 7.08 10.60
CA ALA A 54 14.06 7.16 10.33
C ALA A 54 14.89 7.17 11.62
N CYS A 55 14.45 7.92 12.64
CA CYS A 55 15.10 7.95 13.95
C CYS A 55 15.01 6.60 14.68
N ARG A 56 13.88 5.88 14.55
CA ARG A 56 13.73 4.53 15.10
C ARG A 56 14.65 3.53 14.41
N ASN A 57 14.79 3.62 13.08
CA ASN A 57 15.70 2.76 12.32
C ASN A 57 17.15 2.94 12.79
N VAL A 58 17.59 4.19 13.03
CA VAL A 58 18.92 4.48 13.59
C VAL A 58 19.06 3.93 15.02
N ALA A 59 18.03 4.09 15.85
CA ALA A 59 18.04 3.54 17.21
C ALA A 59 18.15 2.00 17.20
N GLN A 60 17.41 1.33 16.31
CA GLN A 60 17.48 -0.11 16.11
C GLN A 60 18.86 -0.54 15.58
N TYR A 61 19.43 0.22 14.63
CA TYR A 61 20.78 -0.03 14.13
C TYR A 61 21.81 0.04 15.25
N ASN A 62 21.77 1.08 16.10
CA ASN A 62 22.69 1.23 17.22
C ASN A 62 22.51 0.13 18.28
N ALA A 63 21.27 -0.32 18.52
CA ALA A 63 21.01 -1.44 19.43
C ALA A 63 21.60 -2.76 18.90
N ASN A 64 21.59 -2.97 17.58
CA ASN A 64 22.19 -4.13 16.94
C ASN A 64 23.72 -4.06 16.84
N HIS A 65 24.30 -2.86 16.94
CA HIS A 65 25.75 -2.62 16.81
C HIS A 65 26.27 -1.79 18.00
N PRO A 66 26.30 -2.36 19.23
CA PRO A 66 26.70 -1.61 20.43
C PRO A 66 28.17 -1.17 20.38
N ASP A 67 29.04 -1.97 19.77
CA ASP A 67 30.48 -1.68 19.64
C ASP A 67 30.77 -0.64 18.54
N PHE A 68 29.89 -0.56 17.53
CA PHE A 68 30.03 0.31 16.36
C PHE A 68 28.73 1.06 16.08
N PRO A 69 28.33 2.01 16.97
CA PRO A 69 27.14 2.81 16.75
C PRO A 69 27.31 3.69 15.51
N MET A 70 26.19 4.11 14.93
CA MET A 70 26.17 4.98 13.76
C MET A 70 26.93 6.29 14.03
N GLN A 71 27.96 6.53 13.23
CA GLN A 71 28.75 7.76 13.29
C GLN A 71 27.96 8.95 12.73
N ILE A 72 28.32 10.17 13.15
CA ILE A 72 27.61 11.40 12.75
C ILE A 72 27.65 11.58 11.22
N ASP A 73 28.78 11.32 10.56
CA ASP A 73 28.91 11.44 9.10
C ASP A 73 28.02 10.43 8.33
N GLN A 74 27.79 9.25 8.92
CA GLN A 74 26.86 8.26 8.38
C GLN A 74 25.41 8.70 8.61
N LEU A 75 25.11 9.23 9.80
CA LEU A 75 23.80 9.76 10.15
C LEU A 75 23.40 10.91 9.23
N GLU A 76 24.32 11.83 8.96
CA GLU A 76 24.09 12.96 8.06
C GLU A 76 23.72 12.48 6.65
N ARG A 77 24.55 11.60 6.06
CA ARG A 77 24.28 11.01 4.74
C ARG A 77 22.94 10.27 4.68
N TYR A 78 22.66 9.46 5.70
CA TYR A 78 21.41 8.70 5.79
C TYR A 78 20.20 9.61 5.90
N ILE A 79 20.19 10.55 6.85
CA ILE A 79 19.04 11.42 7.11
C ILE A 79 18.76 12.35 5.92
N GLN A 80 19.78 12.91 5.26
CA GLN A 80 19.59 13.77 4.09
C GLN A 80 18.92 13.03 2.92
N ARG A 81 19.38 11.79 2.63
CA ARG A 81 18.81 10.97 1.55
C ARG A 81 17.44 10.42 1.93
N TYR A 82 17.27 9.98 3.18
CA TYR A 82 15.99 9.50 3.69
C TYR A 82 14.94 10.62 3.69
N LEU A 83 15.33 11.86 3.98
CA LEU A 83 14.45 13.02 3.88
C LEU A 83 13.90 13.19 2.45
N ILE A 84 14.73 13.06 1.42
CA ILE A 84 14.26 13.11 0.02
C ILE A 84 13.28 11.99 -0.27
N TYR A 85 13.61 10.76 0.12
CA TYR A 85 12.73 9.61 -0.02
C TYR A 85 11.36 9.87 0.65
N ALA A 86 11.38 10.40 1.87
CA ALA A 86 10.18 10.71 2.64
C ALA A 86 9.36 11.85 2.03
N ILE A 87 9.99 12.90 1.51
CA ILE A 87 9.32 13.99 0.79
C ILE A 87 8.60 13.42 -0.43
N LEU A 88 9.29 12.62 -1.25
CA LEU A 88 8.73 12.07 -2.47
C LEU A 88 7.48 11.23 -2.19
N TRP A 89 7.54 10.30 -1.23
CA TRP A 89 6.40 9.45 -0.88
C TRP A 89 5.28 10.17 -0.14
N SER A 90 5.60 11.14 0.73
CA SER A 90 4.57 11.89 1.46
C SER A 90 3.79 12.87 0.57
N LEU A 91 4.44 13.41 -0.46
CA LEU A 91 3.86 14.38 -1.38
C LEU A 91 3.25 13.76 -2.63
N SER A 92 3.74 12.59 -3.07
CA SER A 92 3.25 11.94 -4.30
C SER A 92 2.78 10.50 -4.13
N GLY A 93 2.74 9.99 -2.89
CA GLY A 93 2.24 8.64 -2.60
C GLY A 93 0.79 8.42 -3.05
N ASP A 94 -0.02 9.47 -3.09
CA ASP A 94 -1.41 9.45 -3.59
C ASP A 94 -1.53 9.79 -5.10
N SER A 95 -0.42 10.11 -5.76
CA SER A 95 -0.40 10.39 -7.20
C SER A 95 -0.16 9.11 -8.02
N ARG A 96 -0.47 9.19 -9.31
CA ARG A 96 -0.12 8.18 -10.32
C ARG A 96 1.40 8.11 -10.54
N LEU A 97 1.89 6.98 -11.05
CA LEU A 97 3.32 6.72 -11.24
C LEU A 97 4.05 7.82 -12.04
N LYS A 98 3.42 8.34 -13.11
CA LYS A 98 4.00 9.43 -13.93
C LYS A 98 4.23 10.71 -13.11
N MET A 99 3.26 11.10 -12.28
CA MET A 99 3.37 12.28 -11.43
C MET A 99 4.39 12.10 -10.30
N ARG A 100 4.53 10.87 -9.78
CA ARG A 100 5.61 10.53 -8.83
C ARG A 100 6.99 10.71 -9.47
N ALA A 101 7.15 10.26 -10.71
CA ALA A 101 8.39 10.43 -11.46
C ALA A 101 8.68 11.92 -11.75
N GLU A 102 7.65 12.69 -12.12
CA GLU A 102 7.77 14.15 -12.32
C GLU A 102 8.23 14.87 -11.04
N LEU A 103 7.63 14.56 -9.88
CA LEU A 103 8.07 15.14 -8.61
C LEU A 103 9.51 14.74 -8.28
N GLY A 104 9.90 13.50 -8.57
CA GLY A 104 11.27 13.03 -8.41
C GLY A 104 12.26 13.84 -9.25
N GLU A 105 11.90 14.14 -10.50
CA GLU A 105 12.73 14.95 -11.40
C GLU A 105 12.79 16.42 -10.95
N TYR A 106 11.67 16.96 -10.46
CA TYR A 106 11.65 18.29 -9.85
C TYR A 106 12.61 18.36 -8.66
N ILE A 107 12.55 17.38 -7.74
CA ILE A 107 13.46 17.30 -6.59
C ILE A 107 14.91 17.19 -7.06
N ARG A 108 15.20 16.37 -8.07
CA ARG A 108 16.53 16.21 -8.67
C ARG A 108 17.12 17.53 -9.15
N ARG A 109 16.29 18.40 -9.73
CA ARG A 109 16.73 19.71 -10.24
C ARG A 109 17.01 20.74 -9.13
N ILE A 110 16.30 20.68 -8.01
CA ILE A 110 16.38 21.72 -6.96
C ILE A 110 17.23 21.35 -5.76
N THR A 111 17.48 20.06 -5.53
CA THR A 111 18.24 19.57 -4.38
C THR A 111 19.73 19.60 -4.64
N THR A 112 20.50 19.89 -3.61
CA THR A 112 21.97 19.75 -3.59
C THR A 112 22.43 18.44 -2.95
N VAL A 113 21.49 17.65 -2.41
CA VAL A 113 21.80 16.37 -1.76
C VAL A 113 22.21 15.34 -2.83
N PRO A 114 23.23 14.51 -2.59
CA PRO A 114 23.64 13.46 -3.51
C PRO A 114 22.51 12.45 -3.80
N LEU A 115 22.15 12.35 -5.08
CA LEU A 115 21.14 11.44 -5.62
C LEU A 115 21.79 10.24 -6.32
N PRO A 116 21.04 9.15 -6.58
CA PRO A 116 21.58 7.99 -7.29
C PRO A 116 22.06 8.39 -8.69
N SER A 117 23.22 7.84 -9.10
CA SER A 117 23.97 8.20 -10.30
C SER A 117 23.32 7.80 -11.62
N ALA A 118 22.22 7.04 -11.60
CA ALA A 118 21.49 6.64 -12.81
C ALA A 118 20.37 7.67 -13.10
N PRO A 119 20.54 8.58 -14.08
CA PRO A 119 19.55 9.61 -14.37
C PRO A 119 18.26 9.06 -14.98
N ASN A 120 18.33 7.91 -15.67
CA ASN A 120 17.19 7.32 -16.37
C ASN A 120 16.21 6.56 -15.45
N ILE A 121 16.61 6.32 -14.19
CA ILE A 121 15.79 5.58 -13.23
C ILE A 121 15.18 6.58 -12.23
N PRO A 122 13.85 6.59 -12.06
CA PRO A 122 13.18 7.46 -11.10
C PRO A 122 13.67 7.23 -9.66
N ILE A 123 13.67 8.29 -8.84
CA ILE A 123 14.11 8.22 -7.43
C ILE A 123 13.29 7.19 -6.62
N ILE A 124 12.00 7.02 -6.95
CA ILE A 124 11.10 6.06 -6.28
C ILE A 124 11.54 4.59 -6.42
N ASP A 125 12.39 4.28 -7.41
CA ASP A 125 12.90 2.92 -7.64
C ASP A 125 14.18 2.62 -6.82
N TYR A 126 14.59 3.58 -5.99
CA TYR A 126 15.63 3.40 -4.98
C TYR A 126 15.06 3.48 -3.56
N GLU A 127 15.58 2.61 -2.71
CA GLU A 127 15.46 2.68 -1.27
C GLU A 127 16.68 3.40 -0.69
N VAL A 128 16.50 4.09 0.43
CA VAL A 128 17.62 4.56 1.25
C VAL A 128 17.94 3.49 2.29
N SER A 129 19.05 2.79 2.09
CA SER A 129 19.52 1.78 3.03
C SER A 129 20.05 2.40 4.33
N ILE A 130 20.09 1.61 5.41
CA ILE A 130 20.57 2.08 6.73
C ILE A 130 22.07 2.48 6.73
N THR A 131 22.84 2.04 5.72
CA THR A 131 24.23 2.48 5.51
C THR A 131 24.31 3.92 5.02
N GLY A 132 23.18 4.51 4.64
CA GLY A 132 23.08 5.83 4.04
C GLY A 132 23.16 5.81 2.51
N GLU A 133 23.31 4.65 1.86
CA GLU A 133 23.42 4.55 0.41
C GLU A 133 22.09 4.24 -0.29
N TRP A 134 21.93 4.71 -1.52
CA TRP A 134 20.79 4.37 -2.37
C TRP A 134 20.94 2.95 -2.91
N ALA A 135 19.93 2.11 -2.72
CA ALA A 135 19.88 0.74 -3.22
C ALA A 135 18.66 0.55 -4.14
N PRO A 136 18.81 -0.04 -5.34
CA PRO A 136 17.66 -0.30 -6.21
C PRO A 136 16.68 -1.26 -5.54
N TRP A 137 15.38 -0.93 -5.53
CA TRP A 137 14.35 -1.84 -5.00
C TRP A 137 14.32 -3.18 -5.73
N GLN A 138 14.68 -3.20 -7.02
CA GLN A 138 14.77 -4.41 -7.83
C GLN A 138 15.70 -5.47 -7.20
N SER A 139 16.76 -5.07 -6.50
CA SER A 139 17.69 -6.01 -5.86
C SER A 139 17.09 -6.70 -4.64
N LYS A 140 16.03 -6.12 -4.05
CA LYS A 140 15.29 -6.68 -2.92
C LYS A 140 14.11 -7.56 -3.34
N VAL A 141 13.77 -7.63 -4.63
CA VAL A 141 12.70 -8.50 -5.12
C VAL A 141 13.24 -9.92 -5.22
N PRO A 142 12.83 -10.86 -4.34
CA PRO A 142 13.31 -12.23 -4.44
C PRO A 142 12.68 -12.91 -5.66
N GLN A 143 13.48 -13.70 -6.38
CA GLN A 143 12.93 -14.62 -7.38
C GLN A 143 12.30 -15.80 -6.64
N ILE A 144 10.97 -15.79 -6.55
CA ILE A 144 10.23 -16.89 -5.94
C ILE A 144 9.94 -17.96 -6.99
N GLU A 145 10.12 -19.22 -6.61
CA GLU A 145 9.53 -20.34 -7.34
C GLU A 145 8.23 -20.75 -6.63
N VAL A 146 7.13 -20.70 -7.36
CA VAL A 146 5.83 -21.17 -6.84
C VAL A 146 5.75 -22.68 -7.02
N GLU A 147 5.33 -23.38 -5.97
CA GLU A 147 5.04 -24.81 -6.04
C GLU A 147 3.79 -25.05 -6.90
N THR A 148 3.83 -26.07 -7.76
CA THR A 148 2.77 -26.32 -8.75
C THR A 148 1.38 -26.48 -8.12
N HIS A 149 1.26 -27.08 -6.95
CA HIS A 149 -0.03 -27.24 -6.26
C HIS A 149 -0.60 -25.95 -5.66
N LYS A 150 0.23 -24.90 -5.51
CA LYS A 150 -0.18 -23.59 -4.96
C LYS A 150 -0.52 -22.57 -6.04
N VAL A 151 -0.39 -22.90 -7.33
CA VAL A 151 -0.74 -21.99 -8.44
C VAL A 151 -2.21 -21.54 -8.36
N ALA A 152 -3.10 -22.41 -7.90
CA ALA A 152 -4.51 -22.09 -7.71
C ALA A 152 -4.85 -21.40 -6.38
N ALA A 153 -3.88 -21.23 -5.48
CA ALA A 153 -4.15 -20.75 -4.12
C ALA A 153 -4.32 -19.22 -4.09
N PRO A 154 -5.24 -18.67 -3.25
CA PRO A 154 -5.48 -17.24 -3.15
C PRO A 154 -4.46 -16.48 -2.30
N ASP A 155 -3.62 -17.18 -1.55
CA ASP A 155 -2.69 -16.64 -0.55
C ASP A 155 -1.25 -16.46 -1.07
N VAL A 156 -0.96 -16.95 -2.27
CA VAL A 156 0.34 -16.82 -2.92
C VAL A 156 0.50 -15.41 -3.47
N VAL A 157 1.43 -14.67 -2.88
CA VAL A 157 1.84 -13.34 -3.32
C VAL A 157 3.17 -13.47 -4.04
N VAL A 158 3.22 -13.10 -5.31
CA VAL A 158 4.48 -12.98 -6.05
C VAL A 158 5.06 -11.59 -5.78
N PRO A 159 6.24 -11.49 -5.16
CA PRO A 159 6.85 -10.20 -4.89
C PRO A 159 7.30 -9.56 -6.21
N THR A 160 6.96 -8.28 -6.36
CA THR A 160 7.39 -7.42 -7.46
C THR A 160 8.02 -6.15 -6.91
N LEU A 161 8.58 -5.35 -7.81
CA LEU A 161 9.09 -4.03 -7.51
C LEU A 161 8.07 -3.16 -6.74
N ASP A 162 6.81 -3.13 -7.19
CA ASP A 162 5.78 -2.34 -6.55
C ASP A 162 5.34 -2.92 -5.21
N THR A 163 5.30 -4.25 -5.03
CA THR A 163 4.91 -4.83 -3.75
C THR A 163 5.93 -4.48 -2.67
N VAL A 164 7.24 -4.65 -2.93
CA VAL A 164 8.27 -4.37 -1.91
C VAL A 164 8.33 -2.89 -1.55
N ARG A 165 8.12 -2.00 -2.54
CA ARG A 165 8.07 -0.54 -2.34
C ARG A 165 6.92 -0.12 -1.44
N HIS A 166 5.70 -0.55 -1.78
CA HIS A 166 4.51 -0.18 -0.99
C HIS A 166 4.51 -0.89 0.38
N GLU A 167 4.99 -2.14 0.46
CA GLU A 167 5.10 -2.89 1.71
C GLU A 167 6.00 -2.17 2.72
N ALA A 168 7.17 -1.70 2.31
CA ALA A 168 8.09 -0.95 3.18
C ALA A 168 7.48 0.37 3.67
N LEU A 169 6.73 1.06 2.81
CA LEU A 169 6.04 2.30 3.17
C LEU A 169 4.89 2.03 4.16
N LEU A 170 4.11 0.98 3.94
CA LEU A 170 3.06 0.54 4.86
C LEU A 170 3.62 0.15 6.22
N TYR A 171 4.69 -0.64 6.23
CA TYR A 171 5.39 -1.01 7.47
C TYR A 171 5.80 0.22 8.28
N THR A 172 6.32 1.25 7.60
CA THR A 172 6.73 2.52 8.22
C THR A 172 5.58 3.18 8.99
N TRP A 173 4.38 3.27 8.41
CA TRP A 173 3.24 3.91 9.08
C TRP A 173 2.55 3.00 10.10
N LEU A 174 2.49 1.71 9.84
CA LEU A 174 1.92 0.71 10.76
C LEU A 174 2.77 0.60 12.04
N ALA A 175 4.09 0.72 11.95
CA ALA A 175 4.99 0.74 13.10
C ALA A 175 4.79 1.98 13.99
N GLU A 176 4.25 3.08 13.44
CA GLU A 176 3.86 4.26 14.20
C GLU A 176 2.44 4.18 14.75
N HIS A 177 1.71 3.11 14.43
CA HIS A 177 0.28 2.96 14.71
C HIS A 177 -0.58 4.09 14.12
N LYS A 178 -0.11 4.69 13.00
CA LYS A 178 -0.87 5.73 12.31
C LYS A 178 -1.92 5.11 11.42
N PRO A 179 -3.12 5.72 11.33
CA PRO A 179 -4.09 5.28 10.34
C PRO A 179 -3.56 5.57 8.93
N LEU A 180 -3.91 4.75 7.95
CA LEU A 180 -3.55 4.95 6.55
C LEU A 180 -4.68 4.50 5.62
N VAL A 181 -4.71 5.01 4.39
CA VAL A 181 -5.64 4.56 3.35
C VAL A 181 -4.88 4.08 2.12
N LEU A 182 -5.22 2.88 1.66
CA LEU A 182 -4.84 2.36 0.35
C LEU A 182 -5.96 2.70 -0.65
N CYS A 183 -5.67 3.60 -1.59
CA CYS A 183 -6.59 3.95 -2.66
C CYS A 183 -6.11 3.33 -3.97
N GLY A 184 -7.02 2.97 -4.88
CA GLY A 184 -6.63 2.33 -6.14
C GLY A 184 -7.80 1.61 -6.80
N PRO A 185 -7.71 1.28 -8.09
CA PRO A 185 -8.80 0.59 -8.77
C PRO A 185 -9.04 -0.82 -8.17
N PRO A 186 -10.22 -1.43 -8.40
CA PRO A 186 -10.54 -2.75 -7.88
C PRO A 186 -9.58 -3.81 -8.43
N GLY A 187 -8.99 -4.63 -7.54
CA GLY A 187 -8.06 -5.67 -7.96
C GLY A 187 -6.62 -5.20 -8.23
N SER A 188 -6.24 -3.96 -7.90
CA SER A 188 -4.86 -3.47 -8.02
C SER A 188 -3.85 -4.04 -7.02
N GLY A 189 -4.31 -4.82 -6.04
CA GLY A 189 -3.45 -5.45 -5.03
C GLY A 189 -3.44 -4.76 -3.66
N LYS A 190 -4.23 -3.70 -3.43
CA LYS A 190 -4.37 -2.98 -2.14
C LYS A 190 -4.37 -3.92 -0.91
N THR A 191 -5.38 -4.80 -0.85
CA THR A 191 -5.59 -5.74 0.26
C THR A 191 -4.43 -6.73 0.39
N MET A 192 -3.91 -7.22 -0.74
CA MET A 192 -2.80 -8.16 -0.79
C MET A 192 -1.51 -7.54 -0.22
N THR A 193 -1.16 -6.33 -0.67
CA THR A 193 0.01 -5.58 -0.20
C THR A 193 -0.09 -5.26 1.29
N LEU A 194 -1.29 -4.92 1.78
CA LEU A 194 -1.50 -4.69 3.20
C LEU A 194 -1.26 -5.95 4.03
N PHE A 195 -1.84 -7.08 3.64
CA PHE A 195 -1.64 -8.34 4.37
C PHE A 195 -0.18 -8.80 4.30
N SER A 196 0.53 -8.55 3.20
CA SER A 196 1.98 -8.79 3.12
C SER A 196 2.74 -7.97 4.18
N ALA A 197 2.47 -6.65 4.25
CA ALA A 197 3.09 -5.77 5.24
C ALA A 197 2.76 -6.16 6.70
N LEU A 198 1.53 -6.61 6.96
CA LEU A 198 1.09 -7.02 8.29
C LEU A 198 1.72 -8.34 8.73
N ARG A 199 2.07 -9.25 7.81
CA ARG A 199 2.81 -10.48 8.14
C ARG A 199 4.20 -10.19 8.74
N ALA A 200 4.81 -9.06 8.38
CA ALA A 200 6.09 -8.62 8.95
C ALA A 200 5.95 -8.05 10.38
N LEU A 201 4.72 -7.83 10.87
CA LEU A 201 4.43 -7.24 12.17
C LEU A 201 3.67 -8.25 13.05
N PRO A 202 4.38 -9.10 13.81
CA PRO A 202 3.77 -10.22 14.54
C PRO A 202 2.78 -9.77 15.62
N ASP A 203 2.88 -8.53 16.09
CA ASP A 203 2.03 -7.96 17.14
C ASP A 203 0.73 -7.34 16.62
N MET A 204 0.48 -7.41 15.31
CA MET A 204 -0.72 -6.88 14.68
C MET A 204 -1.74 -7.98 14.42
N GLU A 205 -2.95 -7.81 14.96
CA GLU A 205 -4.10 -8.64 14.65
C GLU A 205 -5.05 -7.86 13.74
N VAL A 206 -5.46 -8.46 12.61
CA VAL A 206 -6.24 -7.77 11.59
C VAL A 206 -7.67 -8.23 11.62
N VAL A 207 -8.60 -7.28 11.70
CA VAL A 207 -10.04 -7.53 11.57
C VAL A 207 -10.56 -6.81 10.34
N GLY A 208 -11.02 -7.60 9.37
CA GLY A 208 -11.60 -7.10 8.13
C GLY A 208 -13.05 -6.67 8.31
N LEU A 209 -13.37 -5.47 7.86
CA LEU A 209 -14.69 -4.89 7.82
C LEU A 209 -15.00 -4.44 6.40
N ASN A 210 -16.10 -4.94 5.85
CA ASN A 210 -16.56 -4.53 4.52
C ASN A 210 -17.60 -3.42 4.69
N PHE A 211 -17.26 -2.21 4.29
CA PHE A 211 -18.20 -1.10 4.35
C PHE A 211 -19.16 -1.17 3.16
N SER A 212 -20.36 -0.64 3.39
CA SER A 212 -21.45 -0.51 2.45
C SER A 212 -22.05 0.89 2.56
N SER A 213 -22.97 1.24 1.67
CA SER A 213 -23.74 2.49 1.77
C SER A 213 -24.44 2.65 3.13
N ALA A 214 -24.93 1.55 3.71
CA ALA A 214 -25.64 1.51 4.99
C ALA A 214 -24.72 1.39 6.22
N THR A 215 -23.40 1.45 6.06
CA THR A 215 -22.48 1.30 7.20
C THR A 215 -22.52 2.53 8.11
N THR A 216 -22.75 2.27 9.40
CA THR A 216 -22.84 3.28 10.45
C THR A 216 -21.85 2.97 11.59
N PRO A 217 -21.60 3.91 12.52
CA PRO A 217 -20.70 3.70 13.66
C PRO A 217 -21.03 2.46 14.51
N GLU A 218 -22.29 2.03 14.53
CA GLU A 218 -22.76 0.88 15.29
C GLU A 218 -22.12 -0.44 14.81
N LEU A 219 -21.71 -0.55 13.53
CA LEU A 219 -20.93 -1.69 13.04
C LEU A 219 -19.54 -1.77 13.71
N LEU A 220 -18.87 -0.62 13.87
CA LEU A 220 -17.57 -0.55 14.54
C LEU A 220 -17.72 -0.89 16.02
N LEU A 221 -18.76 -0.39 16.69
CA LEU A 221 -19.04 -0.73 18.08
C LEU A 221 -19.25 -2.23 18.28
N LYS A 222 -20.06 -2.89 17.43
CA LYS A 222 -20.23 -4.35 17.47
C LYS A 222 -18.92 -5.11 17.28
N THR A 223 -18.05 -4.58 16.42
CA THR A 223 -16.72 -5.16 16.19
C THR A 223 -15.86 -5.02 17.44
N PHE A 224 -15.87 -3.85 18.09
CA PHE A 224 -15.18 -3.64 19.35
C PHE A 224 -15.72 -4.53 20.47
N ASP A 225 -17.03 -4.73 20.57
CA ASP A 225 -17.62 -5.61 21.58
C ASP A 225 -17.18 -7.08 21.40
N HIS A 226 -16.83 -7.49 20.18
CA HIS A 226 -16.35 -8.83 19.88
C HIS A 226 -14.85 -9.03 20.12
N TYR A 227 -14.02 -8.06 19.70
CA TYR A 227 -12.54 -8.19 19.71
C TYR A 227 -11.86 -7.45 20.86
N CYS A 228 -12.57 -6.57 21.55
CA CYS A 228 -12.04 -5.73 22.60
C CYS A 228 -12.88 -5.85 23.87
N GLU A 229 -12.31 -5.35 24.97
CA GLU A 229 -13.01 -5.24 26.24
C GLU A 229 -12.82 -3.85 26.85
N TYR A 230 -13.83 -3.44 27.62
CA TYR A 230 -13.80 -2.19 28.35
C TYR A 230 -13.19 -2.39 29.72
N ARG A 231 -12.02 -1.79 29.97
CA ARG A 231 -11.33 -1.86 31.27
C ARG A 231 -11.45 -0.52 31.99
N ARG A 232 -11.83 -0.56 33.28
CA ARG A 232 -11.79 0.64 34.13
C ARG A 232 -10.38 0.82 34.66
N THR A 233 -9.82 2.01 34.46
CA THR A 233 -8.52 2.43 34.98
C THR A 233 -8.72 3.66 35.88
N PRO A 234 -7.73 4.04 36.71
CA PRO A 234 -7.80 5.28 37.49
C PRO A 234 -8.02 6.54 36.63
N ASN A 235 -7.60 6.52 35.36
CA ASN A 235 -7.70 7.66 34.44
C ASN A 235 -8.99 7.65 33.60
N GLY A 236 -9.90 6.69 33.81
CA GLY A 236 -11.14 6.53 33.05
C GLY A 236 -11.29 5.14 32.43
N VAL A 237 -12.19 5.02 31.46
CA VAL A 237 -12.48 3.75 30.79
C VAL A 237 -11.65 3.63 29.53
N VAL A 238 -10.93 2.51 29.38
CA VAL A 238 -10.17 2.20 28.18
C VAL A 238 -10.84 1.06 27.41
N LEU A 239 -10.79 1.11 26.09
CA LEU A 239 -11.14 0.02 25.20
C LEU A 239 -9.84 -0.53 24.61
N ALA A 240 -9.58 -1.80 24.89
CA ALA A 240 -8.36 -2.48 24.45
C ALA A 240 -8.69 -3.87 23.91
N PRO A 241 -7.87 -4.41 22.98
CA PRO A 241 -8.03 -5.78 22.49
C PRO A 241 -7.99 -6.80 23.64
N VAL A 242 -8.82 -7.85 23.53
CA VAL A 242 -8.84 -8.96 24.51
C VAL A 242 -7.49 -9.69 24.51
N GLN A 243 -6.87 -9.82 23.34
CA GLN A 243 -5.53 -10.39 23.22
C GLN A 243 -4.47 -9.48 23.86
N LEU A 244 -3.75 -10.03 24.84
CA LEU A 244 -2.71 -9.31 25.56
C LEU A 244 -1.49 -9.08 24.66
N GLY A 245 -0.98 -7.85 24.65
CA GLY A 245 0.23 -7.47 23.91
C GLY A 245 0.01 -7.25 22.41
N LYS A 246 -1.20 -7.49 21.89
CA LYS A 246 -1.53 -7.28 20.47
C LYS A 246 -2.14 -5.91 20.20
N TRP A 247 -1.88 -5.42 18.99
CA TRP A 247 -2.49 -4.25 18.39
C TRP A 247 -3.57 -4.68 17.42
N LEU A 248 -4.80 -4.19 17.62
CA LEU A 248 -5.90 -4.47 16.71
C LEU A 248 -5.87 -3.48 15.54
N VAL A 249 -5.84 -4.02 14.33
CA VAL A 249 -5.89 -3.30 13.06
C VAL A 249 -7.28 -3.49 12.46
N LEU A 250 -8.12 -2.47 12.54
CA LEU A 250 -9.41 -2.46 11.85
C LEU A 250 -9.21 -2.11 10.39
N PHE A 251 -9.25 -3.14 9.53
CA PHE A 251 -9.17 -2.99 8.09
C PHE A 251 -10.57 -2.69 7.53
N CYS A 252 -10.79 -1.45 7.10
CA CYS A 252 -12.07 -0.98 6.53
C CYS A 252 -11.98 -1.00 5.00
N ASP A 253 -12.46 -2.08 4.38
CA ASP A 253 -12.60 -2.16 2.92
C ASP A 253 -13.78 -1.30 2.46
N GLU A 254 -13.63 -0.65 1.31
CA GLU A 254 -14.58 0.32 0.76
C GLU A 254 -14.91 1.50 1.72
N ILE A 255 -13.89 2.05 2.40
CA ILE A 255 -14.07 3.09 3.45
C ILE A 255 -14.82 4.34 2.94
N ASN A 256 -14.78 4.64 1.64
CA ASN A 256 -15.40 5.81 1.03
C ASN A 256 -16.78 5.54 0.40
N LEU A 257 -17.34 4.35 0.60
CA LEU A 257 -18.67 3.95 0.15
C LEU A 257 -19.85 4.42 1.05
N PRO A 258 -19.73 4.52 2.40
CA PRO A 258 -20.83 4.89 3.28
C PRO A 258 -21.58 6.14 2.84
N ASP A 259 -22.90 6.14 2.99
CA ASP A 259 -23.74 7.25 2.58
C ASP A 259 -23.48 8.52 3.39
N MET A 260 -23.62 9.65 2.69
CA MET A 260 -23.66 10.96 3.32
C MET A 260 -25.08 11.21 3.79
N ASP A 261 -25.24 11.82 4.96
CA ASP A 261 -26.52 12.37 5.37
C ASP A 261 -26.93 13.56 4.48
N LYS A 262 -28.12 14.11 4.73
CA LYS A 262 -28.67 15.27 4.02
C LYS A 262 -27.74 16.50 4.07
N TYR A 263 -26.79 16.52 5.00
CA TYR A 263 -25.87 17.63 5.25
C TYR A 263 -24.43 17.30 4.81
N GLY A 264 -24.23 16.24 4.04
CA GLY A 264 -22.93 15.89 3.45
C GLY A 264 -21.96 15.19 4.41
N THR A 265 -22.44 14.62 5.53
CA THR A 265 -21.58 13.97 6.53
C THR A 265 -21.70 12.45 6.48
N GLN A 266 -20.55 11.76 6.36
CA GLN A 266 -20.44 10.32 6.56
C GLN A 266 -20.21 10.05 8.07
N ARG A 267 -21.25 9.57 8.77
CA ARG A 267 -21.22 9.35 10.23
C ARG A 267 -20.06 8.45 10.66
N VAL A 268 -19.85 7.33 9.98
CA VAL A 268 -18.75 6.39 10.30
C VAL A 268 -17.37 7.03 10.16
N ILE A 269 -17.15 7.88 9.15
CA ILE A 269 -15.88 8.60 8.96
C ILE A 269 -15.65 9.66 10.05
N SER A 270 -16.70 10.38 10.44
CA SER A 270 -16.59 11.31 11.57
C SER A 270 -16.28 10.61 12.89
N PHE A 271 -16.80 9.40 13.09
CA PHE A 271 -16.54 8.57 14.26
C PHE A 271 -15.09 8.04 14.28
N ILE A 272 -14.58 7.54 13.14
CA ILE A 272 -13.17 7.14 13.03
C ILE A 272 -12.25 8.35 13.23
N ARG A 273 -12.58 9.52 12.67
CA ARG A 273 -11.82 10.75 12.94
C ARG A 273 -11.80 11.07 14.43
N GLN A 274 -12.93 10.99 15.14
CA GLN A 274 -12.99 11.24 16.58
C GLN A 274 -12.02 10.34 17.34
N MET A 275 -12.02 9.06 16.99
CA MET A 275 -11.13 8.05 17.56
C MET A 275 -9.65 8.32 17.27
N VAL A 276 -9.31 8.71 16.04
CA VAL A 276 -7.92 9.02 15.64
C VAL A 276 -7.42 10.31 16.30
N GLU A 277 -8.24 11.36 16.32
CA GLU A 277 -7.83 12.69 16.76
C GLU A 277 -7.86 12.87 18.28
N HIS A 278 -8.95 12.40 18.90
CA HIS A 278 -9.18 12.57 20.33
C HIS A 278 -8.78 11.32 21.12
N GLY A 279 -8.40 10.23 20.44
CA GLY A 279 -7.97 8.99 21.07
C GLY A 279 -9.12 8.24 21.75
N GLY A 280 -10.37 8.43 21.31
CA GLY A 280 -11.53 7.86 22.00
C GLY A 280 -12.88 8.24 21.40
N PHE A 281 -13.94 7.79 22.07
CA PHE A 281 -15.33 8.11 21.75
C PHE A 281 -16.21 8.06 23.01
N TYR A 282 -17.43 8.57 22.94
CA TYR A 282 -18.40 8.46 24.03
C TYR A 282 -19.23 7.18 23.88
N ARG A 283 -19.26 6.34 24.93
CA ARG A 283 -20.19 5.22 24.98
C ARG A 283 -21.60 5.73 25.24
N THR A 284 -22.54 5.34 24.39
CA THR A 284 -23.90 5.91 24.40
C THR A 284 -24.75 5.44 25.58
N SER A 285 -24.46 4.28 26.18
CA SER A 285 -25.24 3.71 27.28
C SER A 285 -25.10 4.50 28.60
N ASP A 286 -23.89 4.96 28.92
CA ASP A 286 -23.54 5.63 30.18
C ASP A 286 -22.91 7.01 29.98
N GLN A 287 -22.88 7.50 28.73
CA GLN A 287 -22.30 8.78 28.30
C GLN A 287 -20.84 8.97 28.78
N THR A 288 -20.11 7.87 28.96
CA THR A 288 -18.74 7.90 29.47
C THR A 288 -17.73 8.00 28.32
N TRP A 289 -16.68 8.80 28.49
CA TRP A 289 -15.57 8.85 27.56
C TRP A 289 -14.74 7.56 27.64
N VAL A 290 -14.60 6.90 26.49
CA VAL A 290 -13.79 5.70 26.31
C VAL A 290 -12.53 6.08 25.54
N LYS A 291 -11.37 5.84 26.14
CA LYS A 291 -10.07 6.01 25.49
C LYS A 291 -9.67 4.73 24.75
N LEU A 292 -9.17 4.85 23.53
CA LEU A 292 -8.64 3.72 22.77
C LEU A 292 -7.23 3.36 23.25
N GLU A 293 -6.95 2.07 23.32
CA GLU A 293 -5.63 1.53 23.61
C GLU A 293 -5.32 0.37 22.67
N ARG A 294 -4.22 0.49 21.92
CA ARG A 294 -3.74 -0.53 20.96
C ARG A 294 -4.74 -0.87 19.85
N ILE A 295 -5.45 0.14 19.33
CA ILE A 295 -6.36 0.02 18.19
C ILE A 295 -5.93 1.03 17.13
N GLN A 296 -5.81 0.59 15.88
CA GLN A 296 -5.52 1.44 14.73
C GLN A 296 -6.42 1.10 13.53
N PHE A 297 -6.51 2.02 12.57
CA PHE A 297 -7.43 1.93 11.44
C PHE A 297 -6.67 1.93 10.12
N VAL A 298 -6.97 0.98 9.25
CA VAL A 298 -6.46 0.96 7.88
C VAL A 298 -7.63 0.93 6.92
N GLY A 299 -7.73 1.91 6.03
CA GLY A 299 -8.75 1.93 4.99
C GLY A 299 -8.24 1.36 3.68
N ALA A 300 -9.12 0.70 2.93
CA ALA A 300 -8.95 0.52 1.49
C ALA A 300 -10.16 1.10 0.76
N CYS A 301 -9.93 1.71 -0.39
CA CYS A 301 -11.01 2.21 -1.23
C CYS A 301 -10.62 2.27 -2.71
N ASN A 302 -11.65 2.42 -3.53
CA ASN A 302 -11.48 2.86 -4.90
C ASN A 302 -11.47 4.40 -4.96
N PRO A 303 -10.88 5.01 -6.01
CA PRO A 303 -10.90 6.45 -6.19
C PRO A 303 -12.30 7.06 -6.05
N PRO A 304 -12.44 8.29 -5.54
CA PRO A 304 -13.73 8.97 -5.47
C PRO A 304 -14.31 9.31 -6.86
N THR A 305 -13.50 9.19 -7.92
CA THR A 305 -13.94 9.28 -9.32
C THR A 305 -14.82 8.11 -9.74
N ASP A 306 -14.76 6.98 -9.04
CA ASP A 306 -15.51 5.77 -9.38
C ASP A 306 -16.99 5.92 -8.97
N PRO A 307 -17.94 5.39 -9.77
CA PRO A 307 -19.36 5.47 -9.45
C PRO A 307 -19.72 4.94 -8.05
N GLY A 308 -20.57 5.70 -7.35
CA GLY A 308 -21.05 5.37 -6.01
C GLY A 308 -20.05 5.64 -4.87
N ARG A 309 -18.79 5.96 -5.19
CA ARG A 309 -17.79 6.39 -4.20
C ARG A 309 -17.96 7.86 -3.86
N LYS A 310 -17.71 8.21 -2.60
CA LYS A 310 -17.87 9.58 -2.09
C LYS A 310 -16.53 10.09 -1.56
N PRO A 311 -16.15 11.36 -1.79
CA PRO A 311 -14.88 11.88 -1.30
C PRO A 311 -14.86 11.90 0.24
N LEU A 312 -13.73 11.48 0.82
CA LEU A 312 -13.52 11.52 2.26
C LEU A 312 -13.28 12.96 2.72
N SER A 313 -13.87 13.33 3.86
CA SER A 313 -13.68 14.68 4.41
C SER A 313 -12.22 15.00 4.70
N HIS A 314 -11.75 16.21 4.33
CA HIS A 314 -10.39 16.68 4.66
C HIS A 314 -10.09 16.64 6.16
N ARG A 315 -11.14 16.79 6.98
CA ARG A 315 -11.09 16.65 8.42
C ARG A 315 -10.58 15.27 8.86
N PHE A 316 -10.96 14.21 8.15
CA PHE A 316 -10.43 12.87 8.38
C PHE A 316 -9.05 12.71 7.74
N LEU A 317 -8.92 13.04 6.46
CA LEU A 317 -7.69 12.86 5.68
C LEU A 317 -6.47 13.62 6.21
N ARG A 318 -6.65 14.68 7.01
CA ARG A 318 -5.52 15.41 7.63
C ARG A 318 -4.65 14.54 8.54
N HIS A 319 -5.22 13.46 9.10
CA HIS A 319 -4.52 12.56 10.02
C HIS A 319 -4.03 11.28 9.33
N VAL A 320 -4.45 11.05 8.09
CA VAL A 320 -4.40 9.74 7.43
C VAL A 320 -3.63 9.86 6.11
N PRO A 321 -2.38 9.36 6.04
CA PRO A 321 -1.66 9.20 4.80
C PRO A 321 -2.46 8.36 3.80
N VAL A 322 -2.34 8.69 2.52
CA VAL A 322 -2.97 7.95 1.42
C VAL A 322 -1.89 7.46 0.47
N VAL A 323 -1.98 6.20 0.08
CA VAL A 323 -1.13 5.60 -0.95
C VAL A 323 -1.99 5.07 -2.07
N TYR A 324 -1.67 5.50 -3.28
CA TYR A 324 -2.29 5.00 -4.47
C TYR A 324 -1.58 3.72 -4.94
N VAL A 325 -2.34 2.66 -5.15
CA VAL A 325 -1.87 1.39 -5.69
C VAL A 325 -2.60 1.17 -7.01
N ASP A 326 -1.91 1.44 -8.11
CA ASP A 326 -2.42 1.21 -9.45
C ASP A 326 -2.26 -0.25 -9.87
N TYR A 327 -2.83 -0.63 -11.02
CA TYR A 327 -2.55 -1.92 -11.61
C TYR A 327 -1.05 -2.10 -11.87
N PRO A 328 -0.49 -3.30 -11.64
CA PRO A 328 0.89 -3.60 -12.00
C PRO A 328 1.11 -3.35 -13.50
N GLY A 329 2.23 -2.70 -13.84
CA GLY A 329 2.59 -2.46 -15.23
C GLY A 329 2.97 -3.75 -15.98
N PRO A 330 3.13 -3.69 -17.31
CA PRO A 330 3.42 -4.88 -18.14
C PRO A 330 4.64 -5.68 -17.66
N ALA A 331 5.73 -5.02 -17.27
CA ALA A 331 6.92 -5.68 -16.75
C ALA A 331 6.64 -6.48 -15.46
N SER A 332 5.85 -5.90 -14.54
CA SER A 332 5.45 -6.58 -13.30
C SER A 332 4.46 -7.72 -13.58
N LEU A 333 3.50 -7.54 -14.49
CA LEU A 333 2.57 -8.61 -14.89
C LEU A 333 3.33 -9.80 -15.50
N THR A 334 4.31 -9.55 -16.37
CA THR A 334 5.16 -10.60 -16.95
C THR A 334 5.92 -11.35 -15.87
N GLN A 335 6.46 -10.65 -14.85
CA GLN A 335 7.13 -11.32 -13.74
C GLN A 335 6.17 -12.17 -12.89
N ILE A 336 4.99 -11.61 -12.54
CA ILE A 336 3.97 -12.29 -11.72
C ILE A 336 3.47 -13.53 -12.43
N TYR A 337 2.88 -13.36 -13.62
CA TYR A 337 2.24 -14.45 -14.35
C TYR A 337 3.25 -15.38 -15.02
N GLY A 338 4.45 -14.90 -15.33
CA GLY A 338 5.56 -15.75 -15.76
C GLY A 338 5.98 -16.74 -14.68
N THR A 339 5.94 -16.32 -13.40
CA THR A 339 6.22 -17.23 -12.28
C THR A 339 5.14 -18.28 -12.13
N PHE A 340 3.86 -17.90 -12.22
CA PHE A 340 2.76 -18.85 -12.18
C PHE A 340 2.76 -19.81 -13.38
N ASN A 341 2.95 -19.32 -14.60
CA ASN A 341 2.99 -20.14 -15.80
C ASN A 341 4.18 -21.10 -15.80
N ARG A 342 5.36 -20.66 -15.34
CA ARG A 342 6.52 -21.55 -15.15
C ARG A 342 6.23 -22.67 -14.16
N ALA A 343 5.51 -22.39 -13.07
CA ALA A 343 5.14 -23.39 -12.07
C ALA A 343 4.06 -24.35 -12.58
N MET A 344 3.05 -23.83 -13.30
CA MET A 344 1.96 -24.58 -13.91
C MET A 344 2.48 -25.57 -14.96
N LEU A 345 3.34 -25.12 -15.88
CA LEU A 345 3.87 -25.95 -16.97
C LEU A 345 4.94 -26.97 -16.51
N ARG A 346 5.23 -27.07 -15.20
CA ARG A 346 5.98 -28.21 -14.65
C ARG A 346 5.18 -29.52 -14.71
N LEU A 347 3.85 -29.44 -14.78
CA LEU A 347 2.97 -30.63 -14.90
C LEU A 347 3.25 -31.42 -16.18
N ILE A 348 3.58 -30.73 -17.27
CA ILE A 348 3.82 -31.33 -18.59
C ILE A 348 5.19 -30.83 -19.10
N PRO A 349 6.27 -31.61 -18.90
CA PRO A 349 7.64 -31.16 -19.18
C PRO A 349 7.88 -30.66 -20.61
N SER A 350 7.19 -31.23 -21.61
CA SER A 350 7.29 -30.83 -23.02
C SER A 350 6.81 -29.40 -23.29
N LEU A 351 5.97 -28.83 -22.41
CA LEU A 351 5.43 -27.48 -22.55
C LEU A 351 6.26 -26.43 -21.81
N ARG A 352 7.25 -26.81 -21.01
CA ARG A 352 8.01 -25.90 -20.14
C ARG A 352 8.69 -24.75 -20.90
N THR A 353 9.18 -25.01 -22.10
CA THR A 353 9.84 -24.00 -22.97
C THR A 353 8.88 -22.91 -23.45
N TYR A 354 7.57 -23.16 -23.40
CA TYR A 354 6.55 -22.22 -23.87
C TYR A 354 5.97 -21.34 -22.75
N ALA A 355 6.46 -21.45 -21.50
CA ALA A 355 5.95 -20.67 -20.37
C ALA A 355 6.09 -19.15 -20.56
N GLU A 356 7.25 -18.71 -21.05
CA GLU A 356 7.55 -17.31 -21.28
C GLU A 356 6.75 -16.71 -22.45
N PRO A 357 6.72 -17.30 -23.66
CA PRO A 357 5.90 -16.76 -24.75
C PRO A 357 4.40 -16.82 -24.43
N LEU A 358 3.92 -17.85 -23.72
CA LEU A 358 2.53 -17.89 -23.22
C LEU A 358 2.24 -16.67 -22.33
N THR A 359 3.14 -16.36 -21.41
CA THR A 359 2.99 -15.22 -20.50
C THR A 359 2.98 -13.90 -21.28
N ALA A 360 3.91 -13.72 -22.22
CA ALA A 360 3.96 -12.53 -23.05
C ALA A 360 2.64 -12.32 -23.81
N ALA A 361 2.11 -13.37 -24.43
CA ALA A 361 0.83 -13.32 -25.13
C ALA A 361 -0.36 -13.00 -24.21
N MET A 362 -0.39 -13.57 -22.99
CA MET A 362 -1.43 -13.25 -22.00
C MET A 362 -1.37 -11.77 -21.59
N VAL A 363 -0.18 -11.24 -21.31
CA VAL A 363 0.01 -9.84 -20.89
C VAL A 363 -0.32 -8.88 -22.04
N GLU A 364 0.07 -9.21 -23.27
CA GLU A 364 -0.27 -8.44 -24.46
C GLU A 364 -1.79 -8.39 -24.68
N PHE A 365 -2.46 -9.55 -24.69
CA PHE A 365 -3.91 -9.61 -24.87
C PHE A 365 -4.68 -8.87 -23.78
N TYR A 366 -4.23 -8.99 -22.52
CA TYR A 366 -4.78 -8.23 -21.40
C TYR A 366 -4.63 -6.72 -21.62
N THR A 367 -3.44 -6.27 -22.03
CA THR A 367 -3.16 -4.84 -22.28
C THR A 367 -4.04 -4.32 -23.43
N MET A 368 -4.14 -5.05 -24.54
CA MET A 368 -5.03 -4.72 -25.65
C MET A 368 -6.50 -4.63 -25.22
N SER A 369 -6.95 -5.55 -24.37
CA SER A 369 -8.33 -5.56 -23.87
C SER A 369 -8.62 -4.37 -22.95
N GLN A 370 -7.67 -4.02 -22.06
CA GLN A 370 -7.78 -2.84 -21.20
C GLN A 370 -7.87 -1.54 -22.02
N GLU A 371 -7.07 -1.42 -23.07
CA GLU A 371 -7.08 -0.24 -23.95
C GLU A 371 -8.36 -0.15 -24.78
N ARG A 372 -8.89 -1.30 -25.23
CA ARG A 372 -10.05 -1.35 -26.12
C ARG A 372 -11.38 -1.09 -25.42
N PHE A 373 -11.52 -1.60 -24.19
CA PHE A 373 -12.79 -1.67 -23.46
C PHE A 373 -12.72 -0.88 -22.16
N THR A 374 -13.22 0.35 -22.20
CA THR A 374 -13.20 1.29 -21.07
C THR A 374 -14.55 1.35 -20.35
N GLN A 375 -14.54 1.77 -19.08
CA GLN A 375 -15.77 2.00 -18.31
C GLN A 375 -16.68 3.07 -18.93
N ASP A 376 -16.12 3.99 -19.73
CA ASP A 376 -16.88 4.99 -20.48
C ASP A 376 -17.76 4.36 -21.56
N THR A 377 -17.36 3.20 -22.08
CA THR A 377 -18.16 2.45 -23.07
C THR A 377 -19.28 1.68 -22.38
N GLN A 378 -18.96 0.94 -21.32
CA GLN A 378 -19.91 0.21 -20.48
C GLN A 378 -19.43 0.15 -19.03
N PRO A 379 -20.30 0.37 -18.02
CA PRO A 379 -19.89 0.42 -16.62
C PRO A 379 -19.18 -0.84 -16.09
N HIS A 380 -19.48 -2.00 -16.66
CA HIS A 380 -18.93 -3.29 -16.25
C HIS A 380 -17.62 -3.66 -16.96
N TYR A 381 -17.13 -2.84 -17.91
CA TYR A 381 -15.84 -3.01 -18.58
C TYR A 381 -14.69 -2.61 -17.66
N ILE A 382 -14.43 -3.48 -16.70
CA ILE A 382 -13.39 -3.33 -15.67
C ILE A 382 -12.48 -4.53 -15.74
N TYR A 383 -11.22 -4.31 -16.12
CA TYR A 383 -10.20 -5.34 -16.17
C TYR A 383 -9.17 -5.10 -15.08
N SER A 384 -8.72 -6.18 -14.47
CA SER A 384 -7.76 -6.19 -13.38
C SER A 384 -6.87 -7.44 -13.45
N PRO A 385 -5.78 -7.50 -12.68
CA PRO A 385 -5.03 -8.74 -12.48
C PRO A 385 -5.89 -9.94 -12.01
N ARG A 386 -7.09 -9.71 -11.46
CA ARG A 386 -7.98 -10.81 -11.06
C ARG A 386 -8.40 -11.67 -12.26
N GLU A 387 -8.63 -11.07 -13.41
CA GLU A 387 -8.94 -11.78 -14.65
C GLU A 387 -7.77 -12.67 -15.07
N MET A 388 -6.54 -12.16 -15.00
CA MET A 388 -5.33 -12.92 -15.29
C MET A 388 -5.12 -14.08 -14.32
N THR A 389 -5.40 -13.89 -13.03
CA THR A 389 -5.36 -14.98 -12.04
C THR A 389 -6.43 -16.03 -12.31
N ARG A 390 -7.65 -15.64 -12.71
CA ARG A 390 -8.70 -16.58 -13.15
C ARG A 390 -8.25 -17.35 -14.39
N TRP A 391 -7.61 -16.67 -15.34
CA TRP A 391 -7.12 -17.27 -16.58
C TRP A 391 -6.08 -18.36 -16.31
N VAL A 392 -5.07 -18.07 -15.48
CA VAL A 392 -4.08 -19.08 -15.07
C VAL A 392 -4.74 -20.24 -14.31
N ARG A 393 -5.73 -19.96 -13.45
CA ARG A 393 -6.46 -21.01 -12.71
C ARG A 393 -7.26 -21.92 -13.64
N GLY A 394 -7.95 -21.36 -14.63
CA GLY A 394 -8.69 -22.14 -15.63
C GLY A 394 -7.76 -23.04 -16.43
N ILE A 395 -6.62 -22.51 -16.90
CA ILE A 395 -5.60 -23.31 -17.59
C ILE A 395 -5.03 -24.40 -16.65
N PHE A 396 -4.74 -24.07 -15.40
CA PHE A 396 -4.22 -25.03 -14.42
C PHE A 396 -5.18 -26.19 -14.16
N GLU A 397 -6.46 -25.90 -13.95
CA GLU A 397 -7.48 -26.95 -13.74
C GLU A 397 -7.70 -27.80 -14.99
N ALA A 398 -7.58 -27.22 -16.19
CA ALA A 398 -7.62 -27.98 -17.44
C ALA A 398 -6.39 -28.89 -17.63
N LEU A 399 -5.21 -28.46 -17.18
CA LEU A 399 -3.97 -29.23 -17.26
C LEU A 399 -3.89 -30.34 -16.20
N ARG A 400 -4.39 -30.08 -15.00
CA ARG A 400 -4.25 -30.96 -13.83
C ARG A 400 -4.63 -32.43 -14.04
N PRO A 401 -5.74 -32.78 -14.72
CA PRO A 401 -6.09 -34.18 -14.95
C PRO A 401 -5.38 -34.80 -16.16
N LEU A 402 -4.63 -34.02 -16.95
CA LEU A 402 -4.00 -34.48 -18.18
C LEU A 402 -2.53 -34.84 -17.93
N GLU A 403 -2.12 -36.04 -18.37
CA GLU A 403 -0.72 -36.47 -18.31
C GLU A 403 0.11 -35.92 -19.48
N THR A 404 -0.53 -35.68 -20.63
CA THR A 404 0.13 -35.17 -21.83
C THR A 404 -0.77 -34.18 -22.57
N LEU A 405 -0.15 -33.16 -23.18
CA LEU A 405 -0.85 -32.17 -24.00
C LEU A 405 0.11 -31.60 -25.04
N PRO A 406 -0.26 -31.56 -26.33
CA PRO A 406 0.54 -30.88 -27.36
C PRO A 406 0.38 -29.35 -27.26
N VAL A 407 1.30 -28.62 -27.90
CA VAL A 407 1.32 -27.14 -27.84
C VAL A 407 0.03 -26.54 -28.41
N GLU A 408 -0.52 -27.13 -29.48
CA GLU A 408 -1.79 -26.71 -30.08
C GLU A 408 -2.96 -26.85 -29.10
N GLY A 409 -2.93 -27.89 -28.25
CA GLY A 409 -3.90 -28.11 -27.19
C GLY A 409 -3.84 -27.01 -26.13
N LEU A 410 -2.62 -26.65 -25.71
CA LEU A 410 -2.41 -25.55 -24.74
C LEU A 410 -2.91 -24.22 -25.30
N ILE A 411 -2.60 -23.90 -26.56
CA ILE A 411 -3.07 -22.68 -27.23
C ILE A 411 -4.60 -22.64 -27.30
N ARG A 412 -5.24 -23.78 -27.61
CA ARG A 412 -6.70 -23.88 -27.67
C ARG A 412 -7.35 -23.64 -26.30
N ILE A 413 -6.79 -24.20 -25.23
CA ILE A 413 -7.28 -23.98 -23.85
C ILE A 413 -7.07 -22.52 -23.45
N TRP A 414 -5.89 -21.95 -23.71
CA TRP A 414 -5.59 -20.54 -23.47
C TRP A 414 -6.60 -19.63 -24.16
N ALA A 415 -6.90 -19.87 -25.44
CA ALA A 415 -7.88 -19.10 -26.20
C ALA A 415 -9.30 -19.28 -25.66
N HIS A 416 -9.69 -20.51 -25.30
CA HIS A 416 -10.99 -20.76 -24.70
C HIS A 416 -11.21 -19.93 -23.43
N GLU A 417 -10.25 -19.97 -22.51
CA GLU A 417 -10.29 -19.17 -21.28
C GLU A 417 -10.30 -17.65 -21.56
N ALA A 418 -9.56 -17.20 -22.58
CA ALA A 418 -9.59 -15.81 -23.03
C ALA A 418 -11.01 -15.37 -23.43
N LEU A 419 -11.71 -16.19 -24.22
CA LEU A 419 -13.07 -15.89 -24.65
C LEU A 419 -14.02 -15.85 -23.45
N ARG A 420 -13.93 -16.84 -22.54
CA ARG A 420 -14.79 -16.88 -21.35
C ARG A 420 -14.59 -15.68 -20.42
N LEU A 421 -13.35 -15.18 -20.29
CA LEU A 421 -13.03 -14.09 -19.36
C LEU A 421 -13.19 -12.69 -19.95
N PHE A 422 -12.93 -12.51 -21.26
CA PHE A 422 -12.86 -11.20 -21.90
C PHE A 422 -13.97 -10.95 -22.93
N GLN A 423 -14.59 -11.99 -23.50
CA GLN A 423 -15.65 -11.83 -24.52
C GLN A 423 -17.07 -11.94 -23.94
N ASP A 424 -17.27 -12.77 -22.91
CA ASP A 424 -18.60 -13.03 -22.34
C ASP A 424 -19.19 -11.84 -21.55
N ARG A 425 -18.35 -10.85 -21.21
CA ARG A 425 -18.73 -9.64 -20.46
C ARG A 425 -19.30 -8.61 -21.42
#